data_AF-A0A839LJC5-F1
#
_entry.id   AF-A0A839LJC5-F1
#
_cell.length_a   1.000
_cell.length_b   1.000
_cell.length_c   1.000
_cell.angle_alpha   90.00
_cell.angle_beta   90.00
_cell.angle_gamma   90.00
#
_symmetry.space_group_name_H-M   'P 1'
#
loop_
_entity.id
_entity.type
_entity.pdbx_description
1 polymer ?
#
loop_
_entity_poly.entity_id
_entity_poly.type
_entity_poly.pdbx_seq_one_letter_code
_entity_poly.pdbx_strand_id
1 'polypeptide(L)'
;MGLQDFLAGPDLLVQPLDEADAPRLQRLFEACADYFQRCALPLAADEALVDLRSLPPADFAWAAQWHLGIVQPGSDTLLACLQVCSEAPAAGVWHLGLLMVHPAQRGRGLARRLVAALEAWAAQCGA
;
A
#
# COMPACT_ATOMS: atom_id res chain seq x y z
N MET A 1 7.87 -9.08 14.46
CA MET A 1 6.56 -8.54 14.08
C MET A 1 6.68 -8.12 12.63
N GLY A 2 5.91 -8.72 11.72
CA GLY A 2 5.96 -8.40 10.30
C GLY A 2 5.12 -7.16 10.01
N LEU A 3 5.38 -6.48 8.90
CA LEU A 3 4.56 -5.35 8.47
C LEU A 3 3.10 -5.80 8.22
N GLN A 4 2.86 -7.07 7.86
CA GLN A 4 1.51 -7.62 7.77
C GLN A 4 0.72 -7.64 9.10
N ASP A 5 1.37 -7.40 10.23
CA ASP A 5 0.73 -7.44 11.56
C ASP A 5 0.33 -6.04 12.06
N PHE A 6 0.56 -4.98 11.27
CA PHE A 6 0.36 -3.60 11.75
C PHE A 6 -1.11 -3.29 12.07
N LEU A 7 -2.05 -4.00 11.43
CA LEU A 7 -3.47 -3.77 11.60
C LEU A 7 -4.06 -4.71 12.65
N ALA A 8 -4.66 -4.14 13.69
CA ALA A 8 -5.43 -4.90 14.66
C ALA A 8 -6.91 -5.03 14.25
N GLY A 9 -7.44 -6.26 14.32
CA GLY A 9 -8.88 -6.54 14.26
C GLY A 9 -9.25 -7.74 13.38
N PRO A 10 -10.47 -8.31 13.54
CA PRO A 10 -10.88 -9.50 12.82
C PRO A 10 -11.45 -9.22 11.41
N ASP A 11 -11.80 -7.97 11.10
CA ASP A 11 -12.59 -7.64 9.91
C ASP A 11 -11.75 -7.44 8.63
N LEU A 12 -10.44 -7.25 8.81
CA LEU A 12 -9.50 -6.92 7.74
C LEU A 12 -8.20 -7.69 7.93
N LEU A 13 -7.63 -8.14 6.84
CA LEU A 13 -6.32 -8.79 6.78
C LEU A 13 -5.38 -7.94 5.93
N VAL A 14 -4.13 -7.84 6.37
CA VAL A 14 -3.02 -7.29 5.59
C VAL A 14 -2.28 -8.46 4.98
N GLN A 15 -2.00 -8.39 3.69
CA GLN A 15 -1.17 -9.36 2.99
C GLN A 15 -0.07 -8.66 2.22
N PRO A 16 1.16 -9.22 2.17
CA PRO A 16 2.15 -8.76 1.23
C PRO A 16 1.64 -8.99 -0.20
N LEU A 17 2.00 -8.07 -1.10
CA LEU A 17 1.77 -8.20 -2.53
C LEU A 17 3.11 -8.38 -3.24
N ASP A 18 3.15 -9.33 -4.17
CA ASP A 18 4.29 -9.53 -5.07
C ASP A 18 3.86 -9.46 -6.55
N GLU A 19 4.77 -9.74 -7.48
CA GLU A 19 4.47 -9.67 -8.92
C GLU A 19 3.32 -10.60 -9.34
N ALA A 20 3.08 -11.71 -8.64
CA ALA A 20 1.96 -12.61 -8.94
C ALA A 20 0.60 -11.97 -8.60
N ASP A 21 0.58 -10.98 -7.72
CA ASP A 21 -0.60 -10.19 -7.38
C ASP A 21 -0.90 -9.06 -8.36
N ALA A 22 -0.03 -8.81 -9.35
CA ALA A 22 -0.21 -7.70 -10.29
C ALA A 22 -1.61 -7.66 -10.94
N PRO A 23 -2.23 -8.78 -11.38
CA PRO A 23 -3.59 -8.74 -11.93
C PRO A 23 -4.66 -8.33 -10.91
N ARG A 24 -4.44 -8.60 -9.62
CA ARG A 24 -5.35 -8.23 -8.53
C ARG A 24 -5.20 -6.76 -8.17
N LEU A 25 -3.96 -6.26 -8.13
CA LEU A 25 -3.66 -4.85 -7.92
C LEU A 25 -4.12 -3.98 -9.11
N GLN A 26 -3.96 -4.47 -10.35
CA GLN A 26 -4.42 -3.77 -11.56
C GLN A 26 -5.93 -3.50 -11.53
N ARG A 27 -6.74 -4.48 -11.08
CA ARG A 27 -8.19 -4.30 -10.89
C ARG A 27 -8.52 -3.18 -9.89
N LEU A 28 -7.72 -3.03 -8.83
CA LEU A 28 -7.87 -1.92 -7.89
C LEU A 28 -7.51 -0.57 -8.54
N PHE A 29 -6.42 -0.53 -9.31
CA PHE A 29 -5.99 0.68 -10.03
C PHE A 29 -7.04 1.11 -11.05
N GLU A 30 -7.62 0.18 -11.80
CA GLU A 30 -8.75 0.40 -12.72
C GLU A 30 -9.99 0.92 -11.99
N ALA A 31 -10.36 0.31 -10.86
CA ALA A 31 -11.44 0.83 -10.02
C ALA A 31 -11.14 2.25 -9.51
N CYS A 32 -9.86 2.61 -9.36
CA CYS A 32 -9.39 3.91 -8.94
C CYS A 32 -8.85 4.77 -10.10
N ALA A 33 -9.33 4.57 -11.33
CA ALA A 33 -8.88 5.35 -12.50
C ALA A 33 -8.97 6.87 -12.30
N ASP A 34 -9.87 7.32 -11.41
CA ASP A 34 -10.00 8.71 -11.01
C ASP A 34 -8.73 9.29 -10.34
N TYR A 35 -7.92 8.47 -9.67
CA TYR A 35 -6.62 8.87 -9.13
C TYR A 35 -5.64 9.19 -10.27
N PHE A 36 -5.47 8.26 -11.20
CA PHE A 36 -4.54 8.40 -12.34
C PHE A 36 -4.91 9.63 -13.19
N GLN A 37 -6.20 9.85 -13.44
CA GLN A 37 -6.70 11.04 -14.12
C GLN A 37 -6.33 12.34 -13.39
N ARG A 38 -6.55 12.41 -12.07
CA ARG A 38 -6.22 13.61 -11.27
C ARG A 38 -4.73 13.90 -11.22
N CYS A 39 -3.90 12.85 -11.21
CA CYS A 39 -2.44 12.99 -11.20
C CYS A 39 -1.84 13.16 -12.60
N ALA A 40 -2.65 13.14 -13.66
CA ALA A 40 -2.20 13.12 -15.05
C ALA A 40 -1.19 11.98 -15.33
N LEU A 41 -1.39 10.84 -14.67
CA LEU A 41 -0.59 9.63 -14.82
C LEU A 41 -1.25 8.67 -15.82
N PRO A 42 -0.46 7.88 -16.57
CA PRO A 42 -1.02 6.79 -17.34
C PRO A 42 -1.63 5.74 -16.41
N LEU A 43 -2.65 5.05 -16.90
CA LEU A 43 -3.10 3.79 -16.33
C LEU A 43 -2.99 2.73 -17.43
N ALA A 44 -1.76 2.25 -17.63
CA ALA A 44 -1.50 1.19 -18.58
C ALA A 44 -2.07 -0.16 -18.08
N ALA A 45 -2.16 -1.14 -18.98
CA ALA A 45 -2.66 -2.47 -18.63
C ALA A 45 -1.74 -3.24 -17.66
N ASP A 46 -0.47 -2.83 -17.57
CA ASP A 46 0.58 -3.40 -16.73
C ASP A 46 1.05 -2.44 -15.62
N GLU A 47 0.31 -1.36 -15.36
CA GLU A 47 0.69 -0.31 -14.39
C GLU A 47 0.96 -0.88 -13.00
N ALA A 48 0.15 -1.84 -12.54
CA ALA A 48 0.36 -2.50 -11.26
C ALA A 48 1.67 -3.30 -11.18
N LEU A 49 2.09 -3.94 -12.29
CA LEU A 49 3.37 -4.65 -12.33
C LEU A 49 4.53 -3.67 -12.32
N VAL A 50 4.39 -2.54 -13.01
CA VAL A 50 5.38 -1.44 -12.98
C VAL A 50 5.52 -0.90 -11.56
N ASP A 51 4.41 -0.64 -10.86
CA ASP A 51 4.40 -0.17 -9.47
C ASP A 51 5.06 -1.19 -8.52
N LEU A 52 4.70 -2.48 -8.61
CA LEU A 52 5.29 -3.55 -7.78
C LEU A 52 6.81 -3.70 -7.98
N ARG A 53 7.31 -3.38 -9.17
CA ARG A 53 8.74 -3.39 -9.50
C ARG A 53 9.44 -2.06 -9.23
N SER A 54 8.69 -1.02 -8.92
CA SER A 54 9.26 0.29 -8.62
C SER A 54 10.18 0.17 -7.41
N LEU A 55 11.28 0.90 -7.45
CA LEU A 55 12.22 1.01 -6.34
C LEU A 55 12.23 2.46 -5.86
N PRO A 56 12.60 2.70 -4.59
CA PRO A 56 12.85 4.06 -4.14
C PRO A 56 13.90 4.75 -5.03
N PRO A 57 13.88 6.09 -5.13
CA PRO A 57 14.89 6.82 -5.88
C PRO A 57 16.31 6.37 -5.54
N ALA A 58 17.18 6.31 -6.54
CA ALA A 58 18.53 5.74 -6.37
C ALA A 58 19.40 6.50 -5.36
N ASP A 59 19.07 7.76 -5.08
CA ASP A 59 19.72 8.64 -4.10
C ASP A 59 19.14 8.50 -2.68
N PHE A 60 18.06 7.75 -2.49
CA PHE A 60 17.50 7.50 -1.17
C PHE A 60 18.26 6.36 -0.48
N ALA A 61 18.67 6.58 0.77
CA ALA A 61 18.88 5.44 1.66
C ALA A 61 17.53 4.77 1.91
N TRP A 62 17.49 3.44 1.93
CA TRP A 62 16.33 2.65 2.33
C TRP A 62 16.78 1.24 2.73
N ALA A 63 16.04 0.60 3.64
CA ALA A 63 16.37 -0.74 4.12
C ALA A 63 15.41 -1.81 3.58
N ALA A 64 14.13 -1.48 3.47
CA ALA A 64 13.12 -2.38 2.93
C ALA A 64 11.98 -1.58 2.31
N GLN A 65 11.30 -2.22 1.36
CA GLN A 65 10.08 -1.73 0.72
C GLN A 65 9.05 -2.85 0.72
N TRP A 66 7.80 -2.49 0.94
CA TRP A 66 6.68 -3.42 0.94
C TRP A 66 5.52 -2.86 0.15
N HIS A 67 4.89 -3.72 -0.64
CA HIS A 67 3.56 -3.52 -1.17
C HIS A 67 2.59 -4.38 -0.36
N LEU A 68 1.51 -3.79 0.12
CA LEU A 68 0.55 -4.43 1.01
C LEU A 68 -0.85 -4.30 0.43
N GLY A 69 -1.61 -5.38 0.49
CA GLY A 69 -3.03 -5.42 0.16
C GLY A 69 -3.88 -5.53 1.42
N ILE A 70 -5.03 -4.86 1.41
CA ILE A 70 -6.02 -4.95 2.48
C ILE A 70 -7.25 -5.68 1.94
N VAL A 71 -7.65 -6.77 2.60
CA VAL A 71 -8.80 -7.59 2.22
C VAL A 71 -9.68 -7.90 3.42
N GLN A 72 -10.91 -8.33 3.16
CA GLN A 72 -11.72 -8.99 4.18
C GLN A 72 -11.32 -10.47 4.28
N PRO A 73 -11.43 -11.10 5.46
CA PRO A 73 -11.26 -12.54 5.59
C PRO A 73 -12.14 -13.31 4.58
N GLY A 74 -11.53 -14.23 3.84
CA GLY A 74 -12.22 -15.04 2.84
C GLY A 74 -12.52 -14.34 1.50
N SER A 75 -12.08 -13.10 1.31
CA SER A 75 -12.21 -12.37 0.05
C SER A 75 -10.86 -12.16 -0.64
N ASP A 76 -10.86 -12.31 -1.97
CA ASP A 76 -9.71 -11.94 -2.82
C ASP A 76 -9.82 -10.50 -3.37
N THR A 77 -10.83 -9.73 -2.95
CA THR A 77 -10.99 -8.35 -3.43
C THR A 77 -10.20 -7.39 -2.56
N LEU A 78 -9.24 -6.68 -3.17
CA LEU A 78 -8.50 -5.61 -2.52
C LEU A 78 -9.42 -4.43 -2.21
N LEU A 79 -9.55 -4.11 -0.92
CA LEU A 79 -10.22 -2.92 -0.43
C LEU A 79 -9.30 -1.70 -0.43
N ALA A 80 -8.00 -1.92 -0.31
CA ALA A 80 -6.97 -0.91 -0.37
C ALA A 80 -5.60 -1.54 -0.68
N CYS A 81 -4.64 -0.73 -1.10
CA CYS A 81 -3.23 -1.08 -1.12
C CYS A 81 -2.36 0.03 -0.51
N LEU A 82 -1.20 -0.35 0.00
CA LEU A 82 -0.18 0.55 0.52
C LEU A 82 1.19 0.17 -0.05
N GLN A 83 2.02 1.17 -0.34
CA GLN A 83 3.45 1.01 -0.60
C GLN A 83 4.22 1.79 0.48
N VAL A 84 5.10 1.10 1.19
CA VAL A 84 5.84 1.62 2.35
C VAL A 84 7.31 1.30 2.23
N CYS A 85 8.18 2.23 2.57
CA CYS A 85 9.63 2.05 2.69
C CYS A 85 10.11 2.41 4.10
N SER A 86 11.05 1.63 4.64
CA SER A 86 11.74 1.94 5.89
C SER A 86 13.12 2.55 5.65
N GLU A 87 13.56 3.35 6.61
CA GLU A 87 14.87 4.04 6.58
C GLU A 87 15.05 4.97 5.36
N ALA A 88 13.95 5.58 4.88
CA ALA A 88 13.89 6.36 3.66
C ALA A 88 13.26 7.75 3.87
N PRO A 89 13.91 8.86 3.42
CA PRO A 89 15.23 8.91 2.77
C PRO A 89 16.41 8.90 3.75
N ALA A 90 16.15 8.80 5.05
CA ALA A 90 17.16 8.88 6.11
C ALA A 90 16.88 7.86 7.22
N ALA A 91 17.89 7.61 8.06
CA ALA A 91 17.77 6.69 9.18
C ALA A 91 16.65 7.09 10.15
N GLY A 92 15.85 6.12 10.57
CA GLY A 92 14.67 6.32 11.41
C GLY A 92 13.50 7.00 10.69
N VAL A 93 13.56 7.25 9.38
CA VAL A 93 12.45 7.84 8.63
C VAL A 93 11.76 6.75 7.81
N TRP A 94 10.44 6.71 7.88
CA TRP A 94 9.62 5.80 7.08
C TRP A 94 8.79 6.59 6.07
N HIS A 95 8.67 6.07 4.86
CA HIS A 95 7.97 6.70 3.76
C HIS A 95 6.77 5.87 3.34
N LEU A 96 5.58 6.48 3.33
CA LEU A 96 4.36 5.92 2.72
C LEU A 96 4.23 6.54 1.33
N GLY A 97 4.61 5.81 0.28
CA GLY A 97 4.61 6.38 -1.09
C GLY A 97 3.26 6.28 -1.79
N LEU A 98 2.55 5.15 -1.67
CA LEU A 98 1.20 4.99 -2.21
C LEU A 98 0.23 4.53 -1.12
N LEU A 99 -0.93 5.18 -1.04
CA LEU A 99 -2.12 4.67 -0.36
C LEU A 99 -3.31 4.83 -1.29
N MET A 100 -3.90 3.72 -1.70
CA MET A 100 -5.08 3.71 -2.55
C MET A 100 -6.20 2.91 -1.89
N VAL A 101 -7.39 3.51 -1.83
CA VAL A 101 -8.59 2.87 -1.26
C VAL A 101 -9.65 2.71 -2.34
N HIS A 102 -10.17 1.49 -2.46
CA HIS A 102 -11.23 1.14 -3.39
C HIS A 102 -12.41 2.11 -3.26
N PRO A 103 -13.02 2.61 -4.36
CA PRO A 103 -14.06 3.64 -4.29
C PRO A 103 -15.21 3.32 -3.34
N ALA A 104 -15.67 2.07 -3.32
CA ALA A 104 -16.74 1.61 -2.43
C ALA A 104 -16.45 1.78 -0.92
N GLN A 105 -15.16 1.91 -0.55
CA GLN A 105 -14.69 2.07 0.84
C GLN A 105 -14.33 3.52 1.19
N ARG A 106 -14.34 4.44 0.22
CA ARG A 106 -14.04 5.86 0.45
C ARG A 106 -15.15 6.49 1.32
N GLY A 107 -14.77 7.47 2.14
CA GLY A 107 -15.70 8.11 3.08
C GLY A 107 -16.08 7.27 4.31
N ARG A 108 -15.61 6.02 4.42
CA ARG A 108 -15.89 5.12 5.55
C ARG A 108 -14.79 5.10 6.62
N GLY A 109 -13.73 5.89 6.44
CA GLY A 109 -12.62 6.00 7.38
C GLY A 109 -11.55 4.91 7.27
N LEU A 110 -11.58 4.04 6.26
CA LEU A 110 -10.60 2.97 6.06
C LEU A 110 -9.17 3.50 5.96
N ALA A 111 -8.91 4.50 5.10
CA ALA A 111 -7.59 5.13 4.96
C ALA A 111 -7.05 5.64 6.31
N ARG A 112 -7.89 6.34 7.08
CA ARG A 112 -7.52 6.87 8.40
C ARG A 112 -7.15 5.76 9.38
N ARG A 113 -7.91 4.66 9.40
CA ARG A 113 -7.61 3.49 10.24
C ARG A 113 -6.28 2.85 9.85
N LEU A 114 -6.02 2.71 8.55
CA LEU A 114 -4.78 2.13 8.03
C LEU A 114 -3.56 2.98 8.39
N VAL A 115 -3.62 4.29 8.15
CA VAL A 115 -2.52 5.22 8.47
C VAL A 115 -2.23 5.24 9.97
N ALA A 116 -3.25 5.39 10.82
CA ALA A 116 -3.05 5.42 12.26
C ALA A 116 -2.44 4.12 12.82
N ALA A 117 -2.86 2.96 12.28
CA ALA A 117 -2.30 1.67 12.67
C ALA A 117 -0.85 1.51 12.19
N LEU A 118 -0.56 1.94 10.95
CA LEU A 118 0.79 1.92 10.38
C LEU A 118 1.74 2.83 11.16
N GLU A 119 1.33 4.05 11.49
CA GLU A 119 2.12 5.00 12.29
C GLU A 119 2.44 4.44 13.68
N ALA A 120 1.43 3.89 14.37
CA ALA A 120 1.62 3.30 15.69
C ALA A 120 2.57 2.09 15.67
N TRP A 121 2.52 1.29 14.61
CA TRP A 121 3.42 0.15 14.42
C TRP A 121 4.83 0.60 14.03
N ALA A 122 4.96 1.55 13.11
CA ALA A 122 6.25 2.08 12.66
C ALA A 122 7.04 2.72 13.82
N ALA A 123 6.36 3.47 14.70
CA ALA A 123 6.96 4.04 15.90
C ALA A 123 7.51 2.95 16.86
N GLN A 124 6.88 1.77 16.91
CA GLN A 124 7.40 0.63 17.69
C GLN A 124 8.61 -0.04 17.03
N CYS A 125 8.76 0.13 15.71
CA CYS A 125 9.88 -0.37 14.92
C CYS A 125 11.05 0.62 14.80
N GLY A 126 10.96 1.79 15.42
CA GLY A 126 12.03 2.79 15.45
C GLY A 126 11.94 3.90 14.39
N ALA A 127 10.75 4.08 13.80
CA ALA A 127 10.42 5.30 13.05
C ALA A 127 10.24 6.53 13.98
#